data_AF-A0A0Q7JSE9-F1
#
_entry.id   AF-A0A0Q7JSE9-F1
#
_cell.length_a   1.000
_cell.length_b   1.000
_cell.length_c   1.000
_cell.angle_alpha   90.00
_cell.angle_beta   90.00
_cell.angle_gamma   90.00
#
_symmetry.space_group_name_H-M   'P 1'
#
loop_
_entity.id
_entity.type
_entity.pdbx_description
1 polymer ?
#
loop_
_entity_poly.entity_id
_entity_poly.type
_entity_poly.pdbx_seq_one_letter_code
_entity_poly.pdbx_strand_id
1 'polypeptide(L)'
;MPTTVFRASMHVIVAICFLLIVLILLNNDMPTLSPLTTERIQAFKTMFISILLEAIPFILLGVLLSSLLQTFVSEQTIRRFIPKNPLLGILFACVLGILFPMCECGMIPVVRRLILKGMPVYIAVVFIVTGPIINPIVFAATFMAFRNHPAIAYSRMGLAFAVAIIIGLILYRFIKSNPLRISRANFSSEEALEGHQHQGSGISSKLNTFFVHASDEFFEMGKYLVFGSLLTALIQIFMQRESLLAIGQGPISSHLFMMGFAYILSLCSTSDAFVASSFQTSFTSGSLLTFLVLGPMLDFKSTLMMLSVFKSKFVLLLSALILITVLGCSLLLERFSNF
;
A
#
# COMPACT_ATOMS: atom_id res chain seq x y z
N MET A 1 7.90 22.80 8.70
CA MET A 1 6.52 23.33 8.65
C MET A 1 6.08 23.32 7.20
N PRO A 2 5.01 22.59 6.81
CA PRO A 2 4.47 22.74 5.47
C PRO A 2 3.85 24.13 5.36
N THR A 3 4.12 24.83 4.26
CA THR A 3 3.62 26.18 4.00
C THR A 3 2.09 26.20 4.04
N THR A 4 1.51 27.26 4.61
CA THR A 4 0.06 27.49 4.73
C THR A 4 -0.70 27.29 3.41
N VAL A 5 -0.04 27.55 2.28
CA VAL A 5 -0.53 27.31 0.92
C VAL A 5 -0.77 25.82 0.60
N PHE A 6 0.07 24.92 1.12
CA PHE A 6 -0.08 23.48 0.93
C PHE A 6 -1.24 22.90 1.76
N ARG A 7 -1.47 23.43 2.97
CA ARG A 7 -2.65 23.07 3.78
C ARG A 7 -3.95 23.58 3.14
N ALA A 8 -3.97 24.82 2.68
CA ALA A 8 -5.16 25.41 2.05
C ALA A 8 -5.54 24.72 0.73
N SER A 9 -4.58 24.46 -0.17
CA SER A 9 -4.83 23.72 -1.41
C SER A 9 -5.36 22.31 -1.16
N MET A 10 -4.90 21.66 -0.09
CA MET A 10 -5.32 20.30 0.27
C MET A 10 -6.75 20.24 0.84
N HIS A 11 -7.18 21.23 1.63
CA HIS A 11 -8.58 21.34 2.06
C HIS A 11 -9.53 21.65 0.89
N VAL A 12 -9.08 22.47 -0.06
CA VAL A 12 -9.81 22.75 -1.30
C VAL A 12 -9.95 21.48 -2.15
N ILE A 13 -8.90 20.66 -2.28
CA ILE A 13 -8.95 19.39 -3.01
C ILE A 13 -9.88 18.39 -2.34
N VAL A 14 -9.86 18.27 -1.01
CA VAL A 14 -10.80 17.40 -0.27
C VAL A 14 -12.24 17.88 -0.43
N ALA A 15 -12.48 19.19 -0.38
CA ALA A 15 -13.80 19.76 -0.64
C ALA A 15 -14.27 19.52 -2.09
N ILE A 16 -13.37 19.62 -3.08
CA ILE A 16 -13.67 19.32 -4.49
C ILE A 16 -13.96 17.82 -4.67
N CYS A 17 -13.22 16.94 -4.00
CA CYS A 17 -13.46 15.50 -4.09
C CYS A 17 -14.73 15.08 -3.37
N PHE A 18 -15.05 15.69 -2.22
CA PHE A 18 -16.32 15.51 -1.54
C PHE A 18 -17.49 16.03 -2.39
N LEU A 19 -17.34 17.21 -2.98
CA LEU A 19 -18.31 17.78 -3.92
C LEU A 19 -18.47 16.90 -5.16
N LEU A 20 -17.40 16.32 -5.70
CA LEU A 20 -17.45 15.35 -6.81
C LEU A 20 -18.16 14.07 -6.41
N ILE A 21 -17.86 13.50 -5.24
CA ILE A 21 -18.56 12.31 -4.71
C ILE A 21 -20.05 12.61 -4.54
N VAL A 22 -20.39 13.77 -3.96
CA VAL A 22 -21.77 14.22 -3.79
C VAL A 22 -22.45 14.46 -5.14
N LEU A 23 -21.80 15.10 -6.10
CA LEU A 23 -22.31 15.29 -7.47
C LEU A 23 -22.46 13.99 -8.24
N ILE A 24 -21.62 12.98 -7.98
CA ILE A 24 -21.74 11.67 -8.62
C ILE A 24 -22.88 10.86 -7.99
N LEU A 25 -23.04 10.93 -6.66
CA LEU A 25 -24.13 10.26 -5.95
C LEU A 25 -25.50 10.92 -6.21
N LEU A 26 -25.54 12.23 -6.40
CA LEU A 26 -26.77 12.98 -6.66
C LEU A 26 -27.19 12.97 -8.13
N ASN A 27 -26.30 12.62 -9.06
CA ASN A 27 -26.57 12.80 -10.49
C ASN A 27 -26.61 11.45 -11.23
N ASN A 28 -27.78 10.81 -11.19
CA ASN A 28 -28.12 9.64 -12.00
C ASN A 28 -28.19 9.96 -13.51
N ASP A 29 -28.34 11.23 -13.90
CA ASP A 29 -28.53 11.65 -15.29
C ASP A 29 -27.77 12.96 -15.59
N MET A 30 -26.49 12.88 -15.96
CA MET A 30 -25.81 14.03 -16.58
C MET A 30 -26.33 14.22 -18.01
N PRO A 31 -26.67 15.46 -18.42
CA PRO A 31 -27.22 15.74 -19.74
C PRO A 31 -26.18 15.46 -20.83
N THR A 32 -26.69 14.90 -21.92
CA THR A 32 -26.03 14.43 -23.14
C THR A 32 -24.88 15.32 -23.63
N LEU A 33 -23.65 14.96 -23.25
CA LEU A 33 -22.46 15.17 -24.08
C LEU A 33 -22.19 13.87 -24.86
N SER A 34 -21.57 13.98 -26.03
CA SER A 34 -21.40 12.89 -27.02
C SER A 34 -21.17 11.50 -26.42
N PRO A 35 -21.74 10.42 -27.00
CA PRO A 35 -21.79 9.08 -26.39
C PRO A 35 -20.41 8.54 -25.96
N LEU A 36 -19.35 8.82 -26.73
CA LEU A 36 -17.96 8.46 -26.41
C LEU A 36 -17.39 9.15 -25.15
N THR A 37 -17.86 10.36 -24.83
CA THR A 37 -17.42 11.13 -23.66
C THR A 37 -18.15 10.67 -22.40
N THR A 38 -19.42 10.29 -22.54
CA THR A 38 -20.23 9.74 -21.45
C THR A 38 -19.67 8.41 -20.95
N GLU A 39 -19.26 7.50 -21.84
CA GLU A 39 -18.65 6.23 -21.45
C GLU A 39 -17.34 6.41 -20.66
N ARG A 40 -16.45 7.29 -21.11
CA ARG A 40 -15.18 7.58 -20.41
C ARG A 40 -15.39 8.22 -19.04
N ILE A 41 -16.36 9.14 -18.94
CA ILE A 41 -16.71 9.78 -17.66
C ILE A 41 -17.34 8.77 -16.70
N GLN A 42 -18.20 7.86 -17.18
CA GLN A 42 -18.79 6.82 -16.32
C GLN A 42 -17.73 5.81 -15.86
N ALA A 43 -16.82 5.40 -16.75
CA ALA A 43 -15.69 4.55 -16.39
C ALA A 43 -14.80 5.21 -15.32
N PHE A 44 -14.49 6.50 -15.48
CA PHE A 44 -13.77 7.27 -14.47
C PHE A 44 -14.44 7.23 -13.10
N LYS A 45 -15.71 7.62 -13.05
CA LYS A 45 -16.50 7.70 -11.82
C LYS A 45 -16.54 6.36 -11.11
N THR A 46 -16.80 5.29 -11.88
CA THR A 46 -16.86 3.92 -11.37
C THR A 46 -15.53 3.49 -10.78
N MET A 47 -14.41 3.68 -11.50
CA MET A 47 -13.08 3.31 -11.01
C MET A 47 -12.68 4.11 -9.77
N PHE A 48 -12.89 5.42 -9.79
CA PHE A 48 -12.56 6.30 -8.67
C PHE A 48 -13.33 5.94 -7.40
N ILE A 49 -14.66 5.77 -7.51
CA ILE A 49 -15.51 5.39 -6.38
C ILE A 49 -15.16 3.98 -5.89
N SER A 50 -14.89 3.03 -6.79
CA SER A 50 -14.51 1.67 -6.42
C SER A 50 -13.23 1.67 -5.58
N ILE A 51 -12.18 2.40 -6.00
CA ILE A 51 -10.91 2.49 -5.26
C ILE A 51 -11.13 3.10 -3.88
N LEU A 52 -11.96 4.15 -3.78
CA LEU A 52 -12.25 4.81 -2.51
C LEU A 52 -13.04 3.93 -1.56
N LEU A 53 -14.14 3.34 -2.01
CA LEU A 53 -14.99 2.47 -1.20
C LEU A 53 -14.22 1.26 -0.67
N GLU A 54 -13.27 0.75 -1.45
CA GLU A 54 -12.41 -0.33 -1.02
C GLU A 54 -11.34 0.14 -0.02
N ALA A 55 -10.67 1.26 -0.25
CA ALA A 55 -9.55 1.67 0.59
C ALA A 55 -9.98 2.27 1.94
N ILE A 56 -11.13 2.94 2.02
CA ILE A 56 -11.67 3.54 3.26
C ILE A 56 -11.73 2.55 4.44
N PRO A 57 -12.34 1.35 4.34
CA PRO A 57 -12.44 0.43 5.48
C PRO A 57 -11.06 -0.02 5.98
N PHE A 58 -10.10 -0.25 5.08
CA PHE A 58 -8.76 -0.65 5.48
C PHE A 58 -7.94 0.50 6.07
N ILE A 59 -8.07 1.73 5.55
CA ILE A 59 -7.46 2.90 6.17
C ILE A 59 -8.05 3.11 7.56
N LEU A 60 -9.38 3.04 7.70
CA LEU A 60 -10.06 3.16 8.98
C LEU A 60 -9.54 2.12 9.99
N LEU A 61 -9.43 0.87 9.57
CA LEU A 61 -8.86 -0.19 10.41
C LEU A 61 -7.39 0.11 10.77
N GLY A 62 -6.61 0.64 9.82
CA GLY A 62 -5.20 1.02 10.01
C GLY A 62 -5.01 2.14 11.02
N VAL A 63 -5.82 3.20 10.95
CA VAL A 63 -5.73 4.34 11.89
C VAL A 63 -6.27 3.98 13.26
N LEU A 64 -7.31 3.13 13.35
CA LEU A 64 -7.78 2.60 14.63
C LEU A 64 -6.69 1.73 15.27
N LEU A 65 -6.04 0.84 14.51
CA LEU A 65 -4.95 0.04 15.03
C LEU A 65 -3.74 0.89 15.41
N SER A 66 -3.38 1.89 14.59
CA SER A 66 -2.30 2.84 14.88
C SER A 66 -2.57 3.63 16.18
N SER A 67 -3.78 4.16 16.35
CA SER A 67 -4.20 4.87 17.56
C SER A 67 -4.26 3.95 18.79
N LEU A 68 -4.68 2.68 18.60
CA LEU A 68 -4.64 1.67 19.66
C LEU A 68 -3.21 1.40 20.11
N LEU A 69 -2.30 1.19 19.15
CA LEU A 69 -0.88 1.02 19.42
C LEU A 69 -0.32 2.24 20.13
N GLN A 70 -0.68 3.45 19.70
CA GLN A 70 -0.27 4.69 20.34
C GLN A 70 -0.69 4.77 21.81
N THR A 71 -1.97 4.56 22.08
CA THR A 71 -2.59 4.83 23.38
C THR A 71 -2.33 3.72 24.40
N PHE A 72 -2.30 2.45 23.96
CA PHE A 72 -2.27 1.29 24.84
C PHE A 72 -0.95 0.52 24.84
N VAL A 73 -0.10 0.66 23.82
CA VAL A 73 1.14 -0.11 23.71
C VAL A 73 2.35 0.76 23.99
N SER A 74 3.11 0.44 25.05
CA SER A 74 4.32 1.18 25.41
C SER A 74 5.50 0.88 24.49
N GLU A 75 6.46 1.80 24.39
CA GLU A 75 7.71 1.56 23.65
C GLU A 75 8.48 0.33 24.17
N GLN A 76 8.46 0.12 25.49
CA GLN A 76 9.11 -1.03 26.13
C GLN A 76 8.50 -2.34 25.66
N THR A 77 7.17 -2.38 25.48
CA THR A 77 6.47 -3.57 24.98
C THR A 77 6.93 -3.89 23.56
N ILE A 78 6.92 -2.91 22.65
CA ILE A 78 7.38 -3.10 21.27
C ILE A 78 8.83 -3.59 21.22
N ARG A 79 9.74 -2.97 21.99
CA ARG A 79 11.15 -3.36 22.05
C ARG A 79 11.37 -4.76 22.64
N ARG A 80 10.47 -5.23 23.52
CA ARG A 80 10.54 -6.57 24.12
C ARG A 80 10.07 -7.65 23.16
N PHE A 81 9.05 -7.37 22.35
CA PHE A 81 8.50 -8.33 21.38
C PHE A 81 9.37 -8.46 20.11
N ILE A 82 10.06 -7.39 19.70
CA ILE A 82 10.87 -7.43 18.49
C ILE A 82 12.17 -8.23 18.73
N PRO A 83 12.44 -9.27 17.91
CA PRO A 83 13.68 -10.03 18.02
C PRO A 83 14.93 -9.18 17.79
N LYS A 84 15.99 -9.45 18.55
CA LYS A 84 17.29 -8.78 18.40
C LYS A 84 18.07 -9.25 17.16
N ASN A 85 17.89 -10.51 16.76
CA ASN A 85 18.55 -11.06 15.57
C ASN A 85 17.85 -10.52 14.31
N PRO A 86 18.58 -9.97 13.33
CA PRO A 86 18.00 -9.32 12.16
C PRO A 86 17.17 -10.26 11.29
N LEU A 87 17.63 -11.50 11.08
CA LEU A 87 16.89 -12.48 10.28
C LEU A 87 15.59 -12.88 10.99
N LEU A 88 15.66 -13.11 12.31
CA LEU A 88 14.48 -13.42 13.11
C LEU A 88 13.48 -12.26 13.13
N GLY A 89 13.97 -11.01 13.14
CA GLY A 89 13.14 -9.81 13.03
C GLY A 89 12.42 -9.70 11.69
N ILE A 90 13.10 -10.02 10.58
CA ILE A 90 12.50 -10.07 9.24
C ILE A 90 11.42 -11.16 9.18
N LEU A 91 11.73 -12.38 9.65
CA LEU A 91 10.77 -13.48 9.69
C LEU A 91 9.56 -13.13 10.56
N PHE A 92 9.77 -12.48 11.69
CA PHE A 92 8.71 -11.97 12.55
C PHE A 92 7.80 -10.98 11.81
N ALA A 93 8.37 -10.04 11.03
CA ALA A 93 7.58 -9.13 10.21
C ALA A 93 6.77 -9.86 9.13
N CYS A 94 7.31 -10.88 8.48
CA CYS A 94 6.56 -11.70 7.53
C CYS A 94 5.38 -12.42 8.19
N VAL A 95 5.59 -12.98 9.40
CA VAL A 95 4.52 -13.64 10.17
C VAL A 95 3.46 -12.62 10.57
N LEU A 96 3.85 -11.41 10.99
CA LEU A 96 2.89 -10.33 11.21
C LEU A 96 2.11 -10.00 9.93
N GLY A 97 2.77 -9.96 8.76
CA GLY A 97 2.09 -9.75 7.48
C GLY A 97 1.01 -10.80 7.17
N ILE A 98 1.25 -12.05 7.55
CA ILE A 98 0.26 -13.14 7.42
C ILE A 98 -0.91 -12.95 8.38
N LEU A 99 -0.64 -12.54 9.63
CA LEU A 99 -1.63 -12.44 10.70
C LEU A 99 -2.47 -11.16 10.65
N PHE A 100 -1.94 -10.08 10.06
CA PHE A 100 -2.58 -8.78 9.98
C PHE A 100 -3.03 -8.50 8.55
N PRO A 101 -4.25 -8.94 8.16
CA PRO A 101 -4.78 -8.81 6.81
C PRO A 101 -5.17 -7.37 6.50
N MET A 102 -4.17 -6.54 6.22
CA MET A 102 -4.33 -5.10 5.97
C MET A 102 -3.85 -4.79 4.55
N CYS A 103 -4.56 -3.90 3.85
CA CYS A 103 -4.05 -3.38 2.59
C CYS A 103 -2.87 -2.42 2.84
N GLU A 104 -2.09 -2.18 1.80
CA GLU A 104 -0.94 -1.27 1.80
C GLU A 104 -1.31 0.13 2.33
N CYS A 105 -2.53 0.62 2.07
CA CYS A 105 -3.00 1.91 2.58
C CYS A 105 -3.17 1.92 4.11
N GLY A 106 -3.67 0.84 4.70
CA GLY A 106 -3.87 0.70 6.15
C GLY A 106 -2.56 0.39 6.90
N MET A 107 -1.58 -0.22 6.23
CA MET A 107 -0.31 -0.60 6.82
C MET A 107 0.62 0.59 7.10
N ILE A 108 0.55 1.65 6.29
CA ILE A 108 1.40 2.83 6.41
C ILE A 108 1.28 3.55 7.77
N PRO A 109 0.07 3.91 8.27
CA PRO A 109 -0.05 4.55 9.59
C PRO A 109 0.42 3.64 10.73
N VAL A 110 0.03 2.36 10.70
CA VAL A 110 0.45 1.35 11.69
C VAL A 110 1.97 1.27 11.77
N VAL A 111 2.63 1.13 10.63
CA VAL A 111 4.09 0.99 10.57
C VAL A 111 4.80 2.29 10.97
N ARG A 112 4.29 3.45 10.57
CA ARG A 112 4.78 4.75 11.06
C ARG A 112 4.80 4.76 12.59
N ARG A 113 3.72 4.32 13.24
CA ARG A 113 3.59 4.31 14.70
C ARG A 113 4.51 3.30 15.36
N LEU A 114 4.67 2.12 14.77
CA LEU A 114 5.61 1.11 15.23
C LEU A 114 7.07 1.61 15.17
N ILE A 115 7.47 2.29 14.09
CA ILE A 115 8.82 2.86 13.97
C ILE A 115 9.06 3.93 15.05
N LEU A 116 8.07 4.81 15.30
CA LEU A 116 8.17 5.83 16.35
C LEU A 116 8.38 5.20 17.74
N LYS A 117 7.65 4.11 18.04
CA LYS A 117 7.81 3.32 19.27
C LYS A 117 9.05 2.42 19.32
N GLY A 118 9.85 2.41 18.25
CA GLY A 118 11.19 1.81 18.24
C GLY A 118 11.36 0.54 17.43
N MET A 119 10.38 0.19 16.60
CA MET A 119 10.57 -0.86 15.60
C MET A 119 11.68 -0.46 14.62
N PRO A 120 12.70 -1.31 14.39
CA PRO A 120 13.70 -1.08 13.37
C PRO A 120 13.06 -0.93 11.98
N VAL A 121 13.56 0.02 11.21
CA VAL A 121 13.02 0.40 9.90
C VAL A 121 12.96 -0.78 8.93
N TYR A 122 13.99 -1.64 8.89
CA TYR A 122 14.02 -2.79 7.98
C TYR A 122 12.90 -3.79 8.30
N ILE A 123 12.57 -4.03 9.57
CA ILE A 123 11.46 -4.89 10.02
C ILE A 123 10.13 -4.25 9.60
N ALA A 124 9.99 -2.95 9.87
CA ALA A 124 8.81 -2.17 9.51
C ALA A 124 8.53 -2.19 7.99
N VAL A 125 9.56 -2.04 7.15
CA VAL A 125 9.39 -2.09 5.69
C VAL A 125 9.02 -3.49 5.22
N VAL A 126 9.64 -4.53 5.77
CA VAL A 126 9.24 -5.92 5.50
C VAL A 126 7.77 -6.11 5.83
N PHE A 127 7.28 -5.54 6.93
CA PHE A 127 5.87 -5.61 7.29
C PHE A 127 4.98 -4.87 6.27
N ILE A 128 5.37 -3.67 5.81
CA ILE A 128 4.65 -2.94 4.73
C ILE A 128 4.51 -3.78 3.46
N VAL A 129 5.60 -4.42 3.00
CA VAL A 129 5.58 -5.14 1.71
C VAL A 129 4.97 -6.53 1.82
N THR A 130 4.92 -7.15 3.00
CA THR A 130 4.36 -8.50 3.20
C THR A 130 2.88 -8.50 3.56
N GLY A 131 2.41 -7.52 4.33
CA GLY A 131 1.01 -7.41 4.76
C GLY A 131 -0.03 -7.54 3.64
N PRO A 132 0.08 -6.76 2.54
CA PRO A 132 -0.93 -6.78 1.49
C PRO A 132 -0.84 -8.01 0.57
N ILE A 133 0.19 -8.86 0.70
CA ILE A 133 0.46 -9.94 -0.27
C ILE A 133 0.46 -11.36 0.30
N ILE A 134 1.05 -11.61 1.48
CA ILE A 134 1.17 -12.98 2.05
C ILE A 134 -0.08 -13.35 2.89
N ASN A 135 -1.15 -12.58 2.76
CA ASN A 135 -2.38 -12.72 3.52
C ASN A 135 -3.22 -13.91 3.01
N PRO A 136 -3.84 -14.72 3.91
CA PRO A 136 -4.76 -15.80 3.53
C PRO A 136 -5.88 -15.40 2.56
N ILE A 137 -6.43 -14.18 2.67
CA ILE A 137 -7.47 -13.66 1.78
C ILE A 137 -6.93 -13.53 0.34
N VAL A 138 -5.71 -13.04 0.21
CA VAL A 138 -5.02 -12.86 -1.08
C VAL A 138 -4.64 -14.20 -1.68
N PHE A 139 -4.19 -15.13 -0.85
CA PHE A 139 -3.95 -16.51 -1.27
C PHE A 139 -5.23 -17.16 -1.81
N ALA A 140 -6.34 -17.07 -1.07
CA ALA A 140 -7.63 -17.61 -1.50
C ALA A 140 -8.13 -16.98 -2.81
N ALA A 141 -8.04 -15.64 -2.93
CA ALA A 141 -8.41 -14.93 -4.16
C ALA A 141 -7.55 -15.38 -5.36
N THR A 142 -6.24 -15.53 -5.17
CA THR A 142 -5.33 -16.01 -6.23
C THR A 142 -5.64 -17.44 -6.62
N PHE A 143 -5.91 -18.30 -5.64
CA PHE A 143 -6.28 -19.69 -5.87
C PHE A 143 -7.60 -19.80 -6.65
N MET A 144 -8.58 -18.96 -6.33
CA MET A 144 -9.87 -18.91 -7.05
C MET A 144 -9.72 -18.36 -8.48
N ALA A 145 -8.92 -17.30 -8.66
CA ALA A 145 -8.70 -16.69 -9.96
C ALA A 145 -7.92 -17.62 -10.93
N PHE A 146 -6.96 -18.38 -10.40
CA PHE A 146 -6.14 -19.33 -11.16
C PHE A 146 -6.53 -20.78 -10.85
N ARG A 147 -7.83 -21.10 -10.86
CA ARG A 147 -8.35 -22.44 -10.49
C ARG A 147 -7.70 -23.60 -11.27
N ASN A 148 -7.36 -23.38 -12.53
CA ASN A 148 -6.72 -24.38 -13.39
C ASN A 148 -5.19 -24.44 -13.22
N HIS A 149 -4.58 -23.43 -12.59
CA HIS A 149 -3.14 -23.29 -12.37
C HIS A 149 -2.84 -22.88 -10.92
N PRO A 150 -3.20 -23.71 -9.92
CA PRO A 150 -3.06 -23.35 -8.51
C PRO A 150 -1.60 -23.09 -8.09
N ALA A 151 -0.64 -23.59 -8.87
CA ALA A 151 0.78 -23.34 -8.68
C ALA A 151 1.12 -21.83 -8.68
N ILE A 152 0.37 -20.99 -9.39
CA ILE A 152 0.55 -19.53 -9.37
C ILE A 152 0.29 -18.95 -7.97
N ALA A 153 -0.70 -19.46 -7.23
CA ALA A 153 -0.98 -18.98 -5.88
C ALA A 153 0.18 -19.28 -4.91
N TYR A 154 0.72 -20.51 -4.95
CA TYR A 154 1.87 -20.89 -4.13
C TYR A 154 3.13 -20.13 -4.54
N SER A 155 3.40 -20.01 -5.83
CA SER A 155 4.53 -19.25 -6.37
C SER A 155 4.43 -17.76 -5.99
N ARG A 156 3.23 -17.16 -5.97
CA ARG A 156 3.02 -15.78 -5.51
C ARG A 156 3.44 -15.62 -4.05
N MET A 157 3.02 -16.51 -3.16
CA MET A 157 3.39 -16.44 -1.73
C MET A 157 4.88 -16.67 -1.51
N GLY A 158 5.45 -17.69 -2.17
CA GLY A 158 6.88 -18.01 -2.06
C GLY A 158 7.76 -16.89 -2.59
N LEU A 159 7.42 -16.34 -3.76
CA LEU A 159 8.13 -15.22 -4.37
C LEU A 159 8.04 -13.97 -3.49
N ALA A 160 6.84 -13.62 -2.99
CA ALA A 160 6.65 -12.49 -2.11
C ALA A 160 7.47 -12.61 -0.82
N PHE A 161 7.50 -13.79 -0.22
CA PHE A 161 8.28 -14.07 0.98
C PHE A 161 9.79 -13.95 0.73
N ALA A 162 10.28 -14.52 -0.37
CA ALA A 162 11.69 -14.42 -0.76
C ALA A 162 12.12 -12.97 -1.02
N VAL A 163 11.32 -12.23 -1.80
CA VAL A 163 11.54 -10.80 -2.08
C VAL A 163 11.58 -9.99 -0.78
N ALA A 164 10.64 -10.23 0.14
CA ALA A 164 10.59 -9.54 1.42
C ALA A 164 11.85 -9.81 2.28
N ILE A 165 12.34 -11.04 2.33
CA ILE A 165 13.58 -11.37 3.04
C ILE A 165 14.77 -10.64 2.44
N ILE A 166 14.92 -10.67 1.11
CA ILE A 166 16.03 -10.01 0.40
C ILE A 166 16.00 -8.50 0.66
N ILE A 167 14.83 -7.87 0.51
CA ILE A 167 14.64 -6.45 0.83
C ILE A 167 15.02 -6.15 2.27
N GLY A 168 14.52 -6.95 3.23
CA GLY A 168 14.81 -6.77 4.65
C GLY A 168 16.30 -6.84 4.97
N LEU A 169 17.01 -7.81 4.39
CA LEU A 169 18.46 -7.99 4.60
C LEU A 169 19.27 -6.85 3.98
N ILE A 170 18.89 -6.40 2.77
CA ILE A 170 19.54 -5.26 2.11
C ILE A 170 19.31 -3.99 2.94
N LEU A 171 18.08 -3.70 3.36
CA LEU A 171 17.79 -2.53 4.17
C LEU A 171 18.51 -2.57 5.53
N TYR A 172 18.59 -3.74 6.17
CA TYR A 172 19.36 -3.92 7.41
C TYR A 172 20.84 -3.55 7.21
N ARG A 173 21.43 -3.89 6.06
CA ARG A 173 22.83 -3.59 5.76
C ARG A 173 23.06 -2.12 5.41
N PHE A 174 22.19 -1.52 4.61
CA PHE A 174 22.42 -0.21 4.00
C PHE A 174 21.76 0.96 4.74
N ILE A 175 20.74 0.72 5.57
CA ILE A 175 19.98 1.79 6.22
C ILE A 175 20.20 1.75 7.73
N LYS A 176 21.04 2.69 8.20
CA LYS A 176 21.31 2.91 9.62
C LYS A 176 20.58 4.13 10.21
N SER A 177 19.98 4.97 9.36
CA SER A 177 19.36 6.23 9.74
C SER A 177 17.83 6.16 9.69
N ASN A 178 17.13 6.95 10.53
CA ASN A 178 15.67 7.01 10.54
C ASN A 178 15.13 7.74 9.28
N PRO A 179 14.38 7.04 8.39
CA PRO A 179 13.91 7.59 7.13
C PRO A 179 12.57 8.35 7.23
N LEU A 180 11.95 8.40 8.41
CA LEU A 180 10.70 9.12 8.61
C LEU A 180 10.89 10.62 8.36
N ARG A 181 9.88 11.29 7.80
CA ARG A 181 9.83 12.75 7.66
C ARG A 181 9.69 13.43 9.01
N ILE A 182 8.89 12.85 9.90
CA ILE A 182 8.69 13.31 11.28
C ILE A 182 9.67 12.54 12.17
N SER A 183 10.60 13.28 12.79
CA SER A 183 11.64 12.70 13.65
C SER A 183 11.08 12.35 15.02
N ARG A 184 11.64 11.31 15.65
CA ARG A 184 11.30 10.87 17.02
C ARG A 184 11.38 12.00 18.04
N ALA A 185 12.28 12.97 17.85
CA ALA A 185 12.42 14.13 18.74
C ALA A 185 11.15 15.01 18.82
N ASN A 186 10.43 15.15 17.70
CA ASN A 186 9.15 15.89 17.65
C ASN A 186 8.02 15.06 18.25
N PHE A 187 8.06 13.73 18.07
CA PHE A 187 7.07 12.81 18.64
C PHE A 187 7.13 12.76 20.17
N SER A 188 8.33 12.72 20.75
CA SER A 188 8.52 12.75 22.21
C SER A 188 8.15 14.11 22.84
N SER A 189 8.20 15.20 22.07
CA SER A 189 7.74 16.52 22.53
C SER A 189 6.23 16.68 22.41
N GLU A 190 5.58 16.08 21.40
CA GLU A 190 4.11 15.96 21.33
C GLU A 190 3.55 15.07 22.46
N GLU A 191 4.12 13.89 22.71
CA GLU A 191 3.70 13.04 23.85
C GLU A 191 3.90 13.74 25.21
N ALA A 192 4.98 14.51 25.39
CA ALA A 192 5.24 15.25 26.62
C ALA A 192 4.31 16.46 26.80
N LEU A 193 3.98 17.18 25.73
CA LEU A 193 3.08 18.33 25.77
C LEU A 193 1.61 17.90 25.96
N GLU A 194 1.18 16.82 25.29
CA GLU A 194 -0.15 16.24 25.43
C GLU A 194 -0.34 15.56 26.80
N GLY A 195 0.72 14.96 27.36
CA GLY A 195 0.73 14.41 28.72
C GLY A 195 0.45 15.45 29.82
N HIS A 196 0.67 16.74 29.55
CA HIS A 196 0.41 17.83 30.49
C HIS A 196 -1.00 18.46 30.37
N GLN A 197 -1.76 18.20 29.30
CA GLN A 197 -3.06 18.84 29.08
C GLN A 197 -4.29 18.00 29.46
N HIS A 198 -4.13 16.71 29.73
CA HIS A 198 -5.26 15.85 30.12
C HIS A 198 -4.97 15.00 31.37
N GLN A 199 -4.92 15.66 32.53
CA GLN A 199 -5.06 15.02 33.84
C GLN A 199 -6.50 14.53 34.08
N GLY A 200 -6.91 13.51 33.32
CA GLY A 200 -8.03 12.65 33.69
C GLY A 200 -7.53 11.21 33.67
N SER A 201 -7.38 10.57 34.82
CA SER A 201 -6.93 9.17 34.92
C SER A 201 -8.02 8.14 34.59
N GLY A 202 -9.10 8.56 33.92
CA GLY A 202 -10.26 7.72 33.62
C GLY A 202 -10.15 6.99 32.28
N ILE A 203 -10.83 5.85 32.16
CA ILE A 203 -10.98 5.11 30.89
C ILE A 203 -11.59 6.01 29.79
N SER A 204 -12.47 6.95 30.17
CA SER A 204 -13.09 7.91 29.25
C SER A 204 -12.10 8.88 28.60
N SER A 205 -11.03 9.30 29.30
CA SER A 205 -10.03 10.20 28.72
C SER A 205 -9.16 9.46 27.72
N LYS A 206 -8.75 8.21 28.04
CA LYS A 206 -8.00 7.34 27.12
C LYS A 206 -8.79 7.04 25.86
N LEU A 207 -10.10 6.76 25.98
CA LEU A 207 -10.97 6.57 24.82
C LEU A 207 -11.07 7.84 23.97
N ASN A 208 -11.21 9.02 24.59
CA ASN A 208 -11.25 10.28 23.86
C ASN A 208 -9.93 10.51 23.08
N THR A 209 -8.78 10.36 23.75
CA THR A 209 -7.45 10.46 23.11
C THR A 209 -7.30 9.48 21.95
N PHE A 210 -7.76 8.24 22.11
CA PHE A 210 -7.78 7.24 21.04
C PHE A 210 -8.59 7.72 19.83
N PHE A 211 -9.81 8.22 20.02
CA PHE A 211 -10.66 8.68 18.91
C PHE A 211 -10.10 9.93 18.23
N VAL A 212 -9.53 10.87 18.99
CA VAL A 212 -8.89 12.08 18.45
C VAL A 212 -7.72 11.70 17.54
N HIS A 213 -6.79 10.87 18.01
CA HIS A 213 -5.66 10.42 17.18
C HIS A 213 -6.10 9.63 15.95
N ALA A 214 -7.10 8.76 16.08
CA ALA A 214 -7.63 8.00 14.95
C ALA A 214 -8.25 8.92 13.89
N SER A 215 -8.98 9.96 14.30
CA SER A 215 -9.57 10.97 13.42
C SER A 215 -8.49 11.77 12.69
N ASP A 216 -7.50 12.28 13.42
CA ASP A 216 -6.42 13.07 12.83
C ASP A 216 -5.62 12.26 11.79
N GLU A 217 -5.27 11.01 12.12
CA GLU A 217 -4.60 10.12 11.18
C GLU A 217 -5.51 9.75 9.99
N PHE A 218 -6.81 9.55 10.21
CA PHE A 218 -7.76 9.27 9.12
C PHE A 218 -7.80 10.41 8.10
N PHE A 219 -7.96 11.66 8.56
CA PHE A 219 -7.96 12.81 7.66
C PHE A 219 -6.59 13.04 7.03
N GLU A 220 -5.49 12.78 7.76
CA GLU A 220 -4.14 12.87 7.24
C GLU A 220 -3.90 11.88 6.09
N MET A 221 -4.31 10.62 6.24
CA MET A 221 -4.13 9.58 5.21
C MET A 221 -5.16 9.69 4.09
N GLY A 222 -6.40 10.02 4.44
CA GLY A 222 -7.52 10.13 3.51
C GLY A 222 -7.27 11.11 2.36
N LYS A 223 -6.60 12.24 2.63
CA LYS A 223 -6.28 13.22 1.57
C LYS A 223 -5.32 12.67 0.50
N TYR A 224 -4.35 11.84 0.90
CA TYR A 224 -3.41 11.22 -0.02
C TYR A 224 -4.06 10.06 -0.77
N LEU A 225 -4.92 9.30 -0.10
CA LEU A 225 -5.74 8.27 -0.75
C LEU A 225 -6.62 8.89 -1.84
N VAL A 226 -7.36 9.96 -1.52
CA VAL A 226 -8.26 10.63 -2.46
C VAL A 226 -7.48 11.19 -3.65
N PHE A 227 -6.35 11.86 -3.42
CA PHE A 227 -5.53 12.37 -4.51
C PHE A 227 -4.91 11.24 -5.36
N GLY A 228 -4.40 10.19 -4.71
CA GLY A 228 -3.80 9.05 -5.40
C GLY A 228 -4.81 8.23 -6.21
N SER A 229 -6.00 8.00 -5.67
CA SER A 229 -7.10 7.31 -6.37
C SER A 229 -7.63 8.13 -7.54
N LEU A 230 -7.76 9.45 -7.39
CA LEU A 230 -8.15 10.36 -8.47
C LEU A 230 -7.17 10.27 -9.63
N LEU A 231 -5.87 10.43 -9.34
CA LEU A 231 -4.83 10.40 -10.36
C LEU A 231 -4.70 9.00 -10.99
N THR A 232 -4.83 7.94 -10.19
CA THR A 232 -4.86 6.55 -10.71
C THR A 232 -6.02 6.39 -11.69
N ALA A 233 -7.26 6.70 -11.28
CA ALA A 233 -8.43 6.57 -12.15
C ALA A 233 -8.33 7.38 -13.45
N LEU A 234 -7.72 8.57 -13.41
CA LEU A 234 -7.42 9.36 -14.62
C LEU A 234 -6.46 8.60 -15.54
N ILE A 235 -5.34 8.10 -15.01
CA ILE A 235 -4.36 7.34 -15.79
C ILE A 235 -5.00 6.10 -16.42
N GLN A 236 -5.89 5.40 -15.71
CA GLN A 236 -6.54 4.18 -16.23
C GLN A 236 -7.47 4.45 -17.43
N ILE A 237 -8.07 5.64 -17.56
CA ILE A 237 -8.94 5.98 -18.71
C ILE A 237 -8.14 6.22 -19.98
N PHE A 238 -6.95 6.80 -19.84
CA PHE A 238 -6.07 7.10 -20.97
C PHE A 238 -5.30 5.86 -21.44
N MET A 239 -5.19 4.83 -20.59
CA MET A 239 -4.49 3.61 -20.95
C MET A 239 -5.40 2.67 -21.76
N GLN A 240 -5.32 2.75 -23.09
CA GLN A 240 -5.96 1.78 -23.98
C GLN A 240 -5.24 0.43 -23.90
N ARG A 241 -5.99 -0.62 -23.58
CA ARG A 241 -5.50 -2.02 -23.52
C ARG A 241 -5.03 -2.55 -24.88
N GLU A 242 -5.26 -1.85 -25.97
CA GLU A 242 -4.97 -2.33 -27.33
C GLU A 242 -3.48 -2.21 -27.72
N SER A 243 -2.68 -1.43 -26.97
CA SER A 243 -1.22 -1.36 -27.17
C SER A 243 -0.45 -2.57 -26.60
N LEU A 244 -1.16 -3.57 -26.05
CA LEU A 244 -0.61 -4.69 -25.27
C LEU A 244 0.12 -5.77 -26.10
N LEU A 245 -0.22 -5.93 -27.39
CA LEU A 245 0.18 -7.12 -28.15
C LEU A 245 1.58 -7.04 -28.81
N ALA A 246 2.19 -5.86 -28.89
CA ALA A 246 3.49 -5.68 -29.56
C ALA A 246 4.71 -5.80 -28.61
N ILE A 247 4.52 -5.70 -27.29
CA ILE A 247 5.63 -5.54 -26.31
C ILE A 247 5.86 -6.81 -25.48
N GLY A 248 4.90 -7.73 -25.42
CA GLY A 248 4.91 -8.89 -24.52
C GLY A 248 5.65 -10.15 -24.97
N GLN A 249 6.30 -10.19 -26.15
CA GLN A 249 6.87 -11.44 -26.68
C GLN A 249 8.27 -11.82 -26.17
N GLY A 250 9.00 -10.88 -25.55
CA GLY A 250 10.32 -11.15 -24.99
C GLY A 250 10.25 -11.65 -23.54
N PRO A 251 11.18 -12.52 -23.09
CA PRO A 251 11.21 -13.03 -21.73
C PRO A 251 11.37 -11.93 -20.68
N ILE A 252 12.19 -10.90 -20.96
CA ILE A 252 12.35 -9.76 -20.05
C ILE A 252 11.31 -8.66 -20.34
N SER A 253 10.92 -8.47 -21.60
CA SER A 253 9.99 -7.40 -21.96
C SER A 253 8.58 -7.64 -21.44
N SER A 254 8.14 -8.91 -21.37
CA SER A 254 6.87 -9.31 -20.75
C SER A 254 6.84 -8.97 -19.26
N HIS A 255 7.92 -9.26 -18.52
CA HIS A 255 8.05 -8.90 -17.10
C HIS A 255 8.02 -7.38 -16.92
N LEU A 256 8.84 -6.63 -17.66
CA LEU A 256 8.89 -5.17 -17.55
C LEU A 256 7.54 -4.53 -17.89
N PHE A 257 6.86 -5.06 -18.91
CA PHE A 257 5.53 -4.62 -19.28
C PHE A 257 4.54 -4.85 -18.13
N MET A 258 4.50 -6.07 -17.60
CA MET A 258 3.61 -6.44 -16.49
C MET A 258 3.95 -5.69 -15.20
N MET A 259 5.21 -5.29 -14.97
CA MET A 259 5.60 -4.41 -13.87
C MET A 259 5.02 -2.99 -14.03
N GLY A 260 5.16 -2.40 -15.22
CA GLY A 260 4.57 -1.09 -15.50
C GLY A 260 3.05 -1.11 -15.40
N PHE A 261 2.44 -2.19 -15.91
CA PHE A 261 1.01 -2.45 -15.82
C PHE A 261 0.55 -2.57 -14.36
N ALA A 262 1.29 -3.31 -13.52
CA ALA A 262 1.02 -3.42 -12.08
C ALA A 262 1.12 -2.06 -11.39
N TYR A 263 2.18 -1.29 -11.64
CA TYR A 263 2.38 -0.01 -10.97
C TYR A 263 1.23 0.99 -11.24
N ILE A 264 0.62 0.93 -12.42
CA ILE A 264 -0.44 1.84 -12.86
C ILE A 264 -1.84 1.30 -12.55
N LEU A 265 -2.09 0.02 -12.78
CA LEU A 265 -3.42 -0.59 -12.69
C LEU A 265 -3.67 -1.39 -11.43
N SER A 266 -2.67 -1.64 -10.60
CA SER A 266 -2.88 -2.30 -9.31
C SER A 266 -3.93 -1.53 -8.53
N LEU A 267 -5.04 -2.22 -8.27
CA LEU A 267 -6.12 -1.68 -7.46
C LEU A 267 -5.94 -2.19 -6.03
N CYS A 268 -5.69 -3.48 -5.89
CA CYS A 268 -5.71 -4.22 -4.63
C CYS A 268 -5.31 -5.67 -4.89
N SER A 269 -4.62 -6.27 -3.94
CA SER A 269 -3.97 -7.56 -4.12
C SER A 269 -4.91 -8.73 -4.45
N THR A 270 -6.18 -8.65 -4.06
CA THR A 270 -7.24 -9.61 -4.40
C THR A 270 -7.76 -9.40 -5.82
N SER A 271 -8.11 -8.16 -6.20
CA SER A 271 -8.62 -7.83 -7.54
C SER A 271 -7.56 -8.01 -8.61
N ASP A 272 -6.30 -7.71 -8.29
CA ASP A 272 -5.14 -7.94 -9.15
C ASP A 272 -5.04 -9.42 -9.58
N ALA A 273 -5.46 -10.35 -8.71
CA ALA A 273 -5.50 -11.77 -9.04
C ALA A 273 -6.46 -12.06 -10.20
N PHE A 274 -7.64 -11.46 -10.18
CA PHE A 274 -8.63 -11.60 -11.25
C PHE A 274 -8.20 -10.87 -12.52
N VAL A 275 -7.60 -9.68 -12.40
CA VAL A 275 -7.06 -8.95 -13.56
C VAL A 275 -5.98 -9.76 -14.26
N ALA A 276 -4.98 -10.26 -13.52
CA ALA A 276 -3.91 -11.08 -14.06
C ALA A 276 -4.44 -12.37 -14.70
N SER A 277 -5.49 -12.97 -14.13
CA SER A 277 -6.08 -14.20 -14.66
C SER A 277 -6.62 -14.04 -16.09
N SER A 278 -7.08 -12.85 -16.48
CA SER A 278 -7.55 -12.58 -17.85
C SER A 278 -6.43 -12.54 -18.90
N PHE A 279 -5.17 -12.47 -18.48
CA PHE A 279 -3.99 -12.39 -19.34
C PHE A 279 -3.22 -13.72 -19.46
N GLN A 280 -3.77 -14.81 -18.90
CA GLN A 280 -3.16 -16.15 -18.93
C GLN A 280 -2.83 -16.67 -20.33
N THR A 281 -3.58 -16.26 -21.36
CA THR A 281 -3.35 -16.68 -22.75
C THR A 281 -2.34 -15.82 -23.49
N SER A 282 -1.98 -14.66 -22.93
CA SER A 282 -1.15 -13.65 -23.61
C SER A 282 0.23 -13.47 -22.99
N PHE A 283 0.40 -13.87 -21.74
CA PHE A 283 1.61 -13.66 -20.96
C PHE A 283 2.04 -14.95 -20.24
N THR A 284 3.34 -15.09 -20.01
CA THR A 284 3.89 -16.23 -19.26
C THR A 284 3.47 -16.19 -17.80
N SER A 285 3.39 -17.35 -17.15
CA SER A 285 3.15 -17.45 -15.72
C SER A 285 4.16 -16.62 -14.90
N GLY A 286 5.42 -16.53 -15.35
CA GLY A 286 6.47 -15.71 -14.73
C GLY A 286 6.11 -14.22 -14.72
N SER A 287 5.76 -13.66 -15.88
CA SER A 287 5.39 -12.24 -16.01
C SER A 287 4.08 -11.89 -15.29
N LEU A 288 3.12 -12.82 -15.26
CA LEU A 288 1.90 -12.67 -14.44
C LEU A 288 2.22 -12.67 -12.94
N LEU A 289 3.12 -13.55 -12.48
CA LEU A 289 3.59 -13.54 -11.09
C LEU A 289 4.30 -12.23 -10.74
N THR A 290 5.09 -11.68 -11.67
CA THR A 290 5.71 -10.36 -11.49
C THR A 290 4.67 -9.27 -11.23
N PHE A 291 3.57 -9.25 -12.00
CA PHE A 291 2.46 -8.32 -11.75
C PHE A 291 1.82 -8.54 -10.37
N LEU A 292 1.50 -9.81 -10.05
CA LEU A 292 0.83 -10.19 -8.82
C LEU A 292 1.65 -9.91 -7.55
N VAL A 293 2.98 -9.90 -7.67
CA VAL A 293 3.88 -9.57 -6.57
C VAL A 293 4.18 -8.08 -6.50
N LEU A 294 4.40 -7.42 -7.64
CA LEU A 294 4.75 -6.01 -7.64
C LEU A 294 3.60 -5.12 -7.19
N GLY A 295 2.39 -5.31 -7.72
CA GLY A 295 1.24 -4.42 -7.47
C GLY A 295 1.01 -4.12 -5.98
N PRO A 296 0.83 -5.16 -5.14
CA PRO A 296 0.63 -4.98 -3.69
C PRO A 296 1.83 -4.38 -2.95
N MET A 297 3.06 -4.56 -3.45
CA MET A 297 4.27 -4.03 -2.83
C MET A 297 4.54 -2.58 -3.24
N LEU A 298 4.22 -2.23 -4.49
CA LEU A 298 4.56 -0.97 -5.10
C LEU A 298 3.60 -0.65 -6.25
N ASP A 299 2.71 0.30 -6.00
CA ASP A 299 1.88 0.94 -7.01
C ASP A 299 1.94 2.47 -6.87
N PHE A 300 1.28 3.16 -7.79
CA PHE A 300 1.28 4.61 -7.82
C PHE A 300 0.67 5.22 -6.54
N LYS A 301 -0.46 4.71 -6.06
CA LYS A 301 -1.14 5.24 -4.86
C LYS A 301 -0.32 5.00 -3.58
N SER A 302 0.23 3.81 -3.40
CA SER A 302 1.06 3.39 -2.30
C SER A 302 2.36 4.18 -2.28
N THR A 303 2.93 4.48 -3.44
CA THR A 303 4.10 5.36 -3.55
C THR A 303 3.79 6.76 -3.04
N LEU A 304 2.64 7.35 -3.41
CA LEU A 304 2.22 8.65 -2.90
C LEU A 304 1.97 8.62 -1.38
N MET A 305 1.34 7.55 -0.88
CA MET A 305 1.14 7.37 0.56
C MET A 305 2.46 7.19 1.31
N MET A 306 3.40 6.41 0.80
CA MET A 306 4.74 6.28 1.38
C MET A 306 5.49 7.62 1.38
N LEU A 307 5.34 8.43 0.33
CA LEU A 307 5.91 9.78 0.28
C LEU A 307 5.33 10.73 1.34
N SER A 308 4.13 10.46 1.87
CA SER A 308 3.59 11.25 2.99
C SER A 308 4.36 11.02 4.30
N VAL A 309 4.82 9.79 4.53
CA VAL A 309 5.44 9.36 5.80
C VAL A 309 6.96 9.36 5.73
N PHE A 310 7.53 8.90 4.63
CA PHE A 310 8.97 8.70 4.44
C PHE A 310 9.60 9.80 3.58
N LYS A 311 10.90 10.00 3.76
CA LYS A 311 11.68 10.93 2.92
C LYS A 311 11.73 10.42 1.47
N SER A 312 11.62 11.32 0.50
CA SER A 312 11.55 10.93 -0.93
C SER A 312 12.75 10.10 -1.39
N LYS A 313 13.96 10.40 -0.90
CA LYS A 313 15.16 9.59 -1.18
C LYS A 313 15.02 8.13 -0.75
N PHE A 314 14.40 7.91 0.41
CA PHE A 314 14.15 6.57 0.94
C PHE A 314 13.06 5.85 0.13
N VAL A 315 11.97 6.55 -0.22
CA VAL A 315 10.91 5.95 -1.04
C VAL A 315 11.45 5.55 -2.40
N LEU A 316 12.19 6.42 -3.09
CA LEU A 316 12.80 6.08 -4.39
C LEU A 316 13.77 4.89 -4.29
N LEU A 317 14.58 4.84 -3.23
CA LEU A 317 15.48 3.70 -2.98
C LEU A 317 14.68 2.41 -2.74
N LEU A 318 13.63 2.47 -1.94
CA LEU A 318 12.77 1.32 -1.66
C LEU A 318 12.05 0.85 -2.93
N SER A 319 11.48 1.77 -3.70
CA SER A 319 10.83 1.47 -4.98
C SER A 319 11.79 0.80 -5.96
N ALA A 320 13.00 1.35 -6.13
CA ALA A 320 14.03 0.76 -6.98
C ALA A 320 14.43 -0.65 -6.48
N LEU A 321 14.58 -0.82 -5.17
CA LEU A 321 14.91 -2.09 -4.57
C LEU A 321 13.81 -3.14 -4.80
N ILE A 322 12.53 -2.77 -4.63
CA ILE A 322 11.39 -3.64 -4.91
C ILE A 322 11.40 -4.03 -6.40
N LEU A 323 11.51 -3.07 -7.32
CA LEU A 323 11.52 -3.33 -8.76
C LEU A 323 12.64 -4.31 -9.15
N ILE A 324 13.86 -4.06 -8.71
CA ILE A 324 15.02 -4.91 -9.04
C ILE A 324 14.87 -6.30 -8.43
N THR A 325 14.45 -6.39 -7.17
CA THR A 325 14.35 -7.67 -6.46
C THR A 325 13.21 -8.52 -7.01
N VAL A 326 12.05 -7.93 -7.28
CA VAL A 326 10.90 -8.62 -7.89
C VAL A 326 11.26 -9.10 -9.29
N LEU A 327 11.86 -8.25 -10.14
CA LEU A 327 12.30 -8.65 -11.47
C LEU A 327 13.31 -9.80 -11.40
N GLY A 328 14.38 -9.66 -10.60
CA GLY A 328 15.41 -10.68 -10.48
C GLY A 328 14.87 -12.02 -9.94
N CYS A 329 14.07 -11.99 -8.87
CA CYS A 329 13.51 -13.21 -8.30
C CYS A 329 12.48 -13.87 -9.22
N SER A 330 11.67 -13.08 -9.95
CA SER A 330 10.69 -13.62 -10.90
C SER A 330 11.35 -14.28 -12.11
N LEU A 331 12.39 -13.67 -12.68
CA LEU A 331 13.17 -14.27 -13.79
C LEU A 331 13.90 -15.54 -13.36
N LEU A 332 14.46 -15.54 -12.13
CA LEU A 332 15.07 -16.76 -11.57
C LEU A 332 14.02 -17.85 -11.40
N LEU A 333 12.88 -17.52 -10.81
CA LEU A 333 11.81 -18.48 -10.59
C LEU A 333 11.34 -19.07 -11.91
N GLU A 334 11.04 -18.25 -12.92
CA GLU A 334 10.63 -18.71 -14.26
C GLU A 334 11.63 -19.71 -14.86
N ARG A 335 12.94 -19.46 -14.70
CA ARG A 335 14.00 -20.36 -15.16
C ARG A 335 14.06 -21.69 -14.41
N PHE A 336 13.75 -21.72 -13.11
CA PHE A 336 13.77 -22.94 -12.31
C PHE A 336 12.48 -23.75 -12.40
N SER A 337 11.34 -23.08 -12.57
CA SER A 337 10.05 -23.73 -12.48
C SER A 337 9.57 -24.37 -13.78
N ASN A 338 10.24 -24.16 -14.93
CA ASN A 338 9.83 -24.69 -16.25
C ASN A 338 8.29 -24.71 -16.42
N PHE A 339 7.64 -23.56 -16.15
CA PHE A 339 6.20 -23.41 -16.38
C PHE A 339 5.89 -23.26 -17.86
#